data_AF-A0A529HMC3-F1
#
_entry.id   AF-A0A529HMC3-F1
#
_cell.length_a   1.000
_cell.length_b   1.000
_cell.length_c   1.000
_cell.angle_alpha   90.00
_cell.angle_beta   90.00
_cell.angle_gamma   90.00
#
_symmetry.space_group_name_H-M   'P 1'
#
loop_
_entity.id
_entity.type
_entity.pdbx_description
1 polymer ?
#
loop_
_entity_poly.entity_id
_entity_poly.type
_entity_poly.pdbx_seq_one_letter_code
_entity_poly.pdbx_strand_id
1 'polypeptide(L)'
;AWPEKLENVFYGAGALENIKAKPSKAIKLPLIAVAQAAATYQLAKSRRHHLIHAHWVVPQGITALPSCLGRTALVVSAHGSDVLGLQGRLPMWAKQLAARHASFLTANSVATAAALRRLG
;
A
#
# COMPACT_ATOMS: atom_id res chain seq x y z
N ALA A 1 -3.72 -18.30 17.27
CA ALA A 1 -4.40 -17.09 16.79
C ALA A 1 -3.52 -15.88 17.08
N TRP A 2 -3.47 -14.91 16.16
CA TRP A 2 -2.92 -13.59 16.48
C TRP A 2 -3.84 -12.91 17.52
N PRO A 3 -3.35 -11.97 18.34
CA PRO A 3 -4.15 -11.41 19.43
C PRO A 3 -5.30 -10.52 18.90
N GLU A 4 -6.48 -11.10 18.71
CA GLU A 4 -7.68 -10.44 18.15
C GLU A 4 -8.01 -9.10 18.82
N LYS A 5 -7.78 -8.99 20.13
CA LYS A 5 -7.98 -7.75 20.91
C LYS A 5 -7.15 -6.56 20.37
N LEU A 6 -6.06 -6.82 19.66
CA LEU A 6 -5.20 -5.81 19.07
C LEU A 6 -5.57 -5.44 17.63
N GLU A 7 -6.48 -6.17 16.98
CA GLU A 7 -6.96 -5.93 15.61
C GLU A 7 -8.01 -4.81 15.55
N ASN A 8 -7.69 -3.66 16.14
CA ASN A 8 -8.66 -2.60 16.41
C ASN A 8 -8.43 -1.31 15.58
N VAL A 9 -7.67 -1.44 14.49
CA VAL A 9 -7.41 -0.36 13.52
C VAL A 9 -8.38 -0.46 12.35
N PHE A 10 -8.35 -1.55 11.57
CA PHE A 10 -9.04 -1.60 10.28
C PHE A 10 -10.47 -2.13 10.33
N TYR A 11 -10.85 -2.89 11.37
CA TYR A 11 -12.17 -3.51 11.48
C TYR A 11 -13.20 -2.64 12.22
N GLY A 12 -14.49 -2.99 12.14
CA GLY A 12 -15.58 -2.24 12.76
C GLY A 12 -15.88 -0.94 11.99
N ALA A 13 -15.82 0.21 12.67
CA ALA A 13 -16.08 1.52 12.06
C ALA A 13 -15.03 1.96 11.00
N GLY A 14 -13.93 1.22 10.88
CA GLY A 14 -12.85 1.48 9.93
C GLY A 14 -11.72 2.33 10.51
N ALA A 15 -10.58 2.37 9.80
CA ALA A 15 -9.34 2.97 10.28
C ALA A 15 -9.47 4.43 10.71
N LEU A 16 -10.12 5.25 9.88
CA LEU A 16 -10.24 6.68 10.14
C LEU A 16 -11.03 6.95 11.44
N GLU A 17 -12.20 6.34 11.57
CA GLU A 17 -13.06 6.52 12.74
C GLU A 17 -12.43 5.90 14.00
N ASN A 18 -11.79 4.74 13.88
CA ASN A 18 -11.08 4.11 14.97
C ASN A 18 -9.91 4.96 15.49
N ILE A 19 -9.16 5.60 14.60
CA ILE A 19 -8.03 6.48 14.95
C ILE A 19 -8.54 7.79 15.54
N LYS A 20 -9.61 8.38 14.98
CA LYS A 20 -10.25 9.57 15.59
C LYS A 20 -10.70 9.29 17.02
N ALA A 21 -11.33 8.14 17.27
CA ALA A 21 -11.78 7.74 18.59
C ALA A 21 -10.62 7.48 19.57
N LYS A 22 -9.50 6.92 19.10
CA LYS A 22 -8.29 6.70 19.92
C LYS A 22 -7.02 6.94 19.10
N PRO A 23 -6.45 8.17 19.13
CA PRO A 23 -5.31 8.55 18.29
C PRO A 23 -4.06 7.67 18.47
N SER A 24 -3.88 7.09 19.66
CA SER A 24 -2.76 6.17 19.92
C SER A 24 -2.78 4.93 19.02
N LYS A 25 -3.92 4.58 18.40
CA LYS A 25 -4.00 3.49 17.42
C LYS A 25 -3.20 3.78 16.15
N ALA A 26 -2.94 5.05 15.83
CA ALA A 26 -2.17 5.45 14.65
C ALA A 26 -0.73 4.88 14.67
N ILE A 27 -0.14 4.64 15.84
CA ILE A 27 1.20 4.03 15.96
C ILE A 27 1.29 2.63 15.34
N LYS A 28 0.15 1.94 15.21
CA LYS A 28 0.09 0.61 14.59
C LYS A 28 0.26 0.70 13.07
N LEU A 29 -0.09 1.82 12.43
CA LEU A 29 0.03 1.98 10.98
C LEU A 29 1.47 1.80 10.47
N PRO A 30 2.49 2.49 11.01
CA PRO A 30 3.87 2.26 10.59
C PRO A 30 4.35 0.84 10.92
N LEU A 31 3.95 0.27 12.07
CA LEU A 31 4.31 -1.10 12.44
C LEU A 31 3.74 -2.13 11.45
N ILE A 32 2.48 -1.95 11.03
CA ILE A 32 1.84 -2.80 10.03
C ILE A 32 2.50 -2.64 8.66
N ALA A 33 2.87 -1.42 8.26
CA ALA A 33 3.58 -1.19 7.00
C ALA A 33 4.96 -1.86 6.98
N VAL A 34 5.73 -1.76 8.07
CA VAL A 34 7.03 -2.43 8.23
C VAL A 34 6.87 -3.95 8.23
N ALA A 35 5.90 -4.47 8.98
CA ALA A 35 5.61 -5.91 9.01
C ALA A 35 5.20 -6.43 7.63
N GLN A 36 4.36 -5.70 6.90
CA GLN A 36 3.96 -6.04 5.53
C GLN A 36 5.16 -6.05 4.58
N ALA A 37 6.03 -5.04 4.63
CA ALA A 37 7.23 -5.00 3.82
C ALA A 37 8.18 -6.18 4.12
N ALA A 38 8.42 -6.46 5.40
CA ALA A 38 9.28 -7.56 5.83
C ALA A 38 8.72 -8.93 5.40
N ALA A 39 7.42 -9.16 5.61
CA ALA A 39 6.76 -10.41 5.23
C ALA A 39 6.75 -10.60 3.70
N THR A 40 6.43 -9.54 2.95
CA THR A 40 6.44 -9.57 1.48
C THR A 40 7.85 -9.88 0.96
N TYR A 41 8.87 -9.24 1.55
CA TYR A 41 10.27 -9.47 1.17
C TYR A 41 10.72 -10.91 1.45
N GLN A 42 10.40 -11.44 2.64
CA GLN A 42 10.70 -12.83 3.00
C GLN A 42 10.01 -13.83 2.07
N LEU A 43 8.74 -13.58 1.71
CA LEU A 43 8.00 -14.42 0.76
C LEU A 43 8.58 -14.34 -0.65
N ALA A 44 8.93 -13.15 -1.11
CA ALA A 44 9.56 -12.94 -2.42
C ALA A 44 10.94 -13.58 -2.52
N LYS A 45 11.71 -13.65 -1.41
CA LYS A 45 13.02 -14.30 -1.38
C LYS A 45 12.94 -15.82 -1.24
N SER A 46 11.99 -16.32 -0.45
CA SER A 46 11.86 -17.76 -0.16
C SER A 46 11.26 -18.58 -1.30
N ARG A 47 10.53 -17.94 -2.23
CA ARG A 47 9.89 -18.60 -3.37
C ARG A 47 10.13 -17.77 -4.63
N ARG A 48 10.24 -18.45 -5.78
CA ARG A 48 10.39 -17.79 -7.08
C ARG A 48 9.05 -17.24 -7.57
N HIS A 49 8.63 -16.09 -7.06
CA HIS A 49 7.49 -15.36 -7.59
C HIS A 49 7.92 -14.53 -8.81
N HIS A 50 7.13 -14.58 -9.88
CA HIS A 50 7.37 -13.76 -11.08
C HIS A 50 6.90 -12.32 -10.89
N LEU A 51 5.86 -12.12 -10.07
CA LEU A 51 5.27 -10.83 -9.81
C LEU A 51 4.75 -10.71 -8.38
N ILE A 52 4.62 -9.48 -7.92
CA ILE A 52 3.87 -9.07 -6.73
C ILE A 52 2.74 -8.17 -7.21
N HIS A 53 1.51 -8.48 -6.78
CA HIS A 53 0.34 -7.66 -7.06
C HIS A 53 -0.08 -6.91 -5.80
N ALA A 54 0.16 -5.61 -5.77
CA ALA A 54 -0.33 -4.71 -4.74
C ALA A 54 -1.72 -4.19 -5.11
N HIS A 55 -2.66 -4.21 -4.16
CA HIS A 55 -4.05 -3.78 -4.37
C HIS A 55 -4.29 -2.29 -4.07
N TRP A 56 -3.29 -1.57 -3.61
CA TRP A 56 -3.35 -0.14 -3.32
C TRP A 56 -2.03 0.52 -3.69
N VAL A 57 -2.07 1.74 -4.25
CA VAL A 57 -0.83 2.50 -4.55
C VAL A 57 -0.04 2.77 -3.27
N VAL A 58 -0.73 3.23 -2.22
CA VAL A 58 -0.17 3.42 -0.88
C VAL A 58 -1.13 2.76 0.12
N PRO A 59 -0.62 2.00 1.11
CA PRO A 59 0.79 1.72 1.39
C PRO A 59 1.38 0.55 0.59
N GLN A 60 0.55 -0.29 -0.03
CA GLN A 60 1.00 -1.60 -0.53
C GLN A 60 2.07 -1.50 -1.64
N GLY A 61 1.86 -0.62 -2.63
CA GLY A 61 2.85 -0.38 -3.69
C GLY A 61 4.23 0.00 -3.15
N ILE A 62 4.29 0.80 -2.08
CA ILE A 62 5.55 1.18 -1.40
C ILE A 62 6.16 0.01 -0.63
N THR A 63 5.36 -0.69 0.17
CA THR A 63 5.86 -1.82 0.98
C THR A 63 6.33 -3.01 0.13
N ALA A 64 5.89 -3.10 -1.13
CA ALA A 64 6.33 -4.14 -2.06
C ALA A 64 7.72 -3.86 -2.67
N LEU A 65 8.17 -2.59 -2.71
CA LEU A 65 9.42 -2.19 -3.39
C LEU A 65 10.66 -2.97 -2.95
N PRO A 66 10.92 -3.22 -1.65
CA PRO A 66 12.08 -4.00 -1.21
C PRO A 66 12.12 -5.41 -1.83
N SER A 67 10.93 -5.97 -2.10
CA SER A 67 10.76 -7.32 -2.66
C SER A 67 11.02 -7.37 -4.18
N CYS A 68 11.04 -6.22 -4.84
CA CYS A 68 11.27 -6.11 -6.29
C CYS A 68 12.76 -6.09 -6.66
N LEU A 69 13.66 -5.94 -5.67
CA LEU A 69 15.12 -6.01 -5.86
C LEU A 69 15.59 -7.34 -6.49
N GLY A 70 14.80 -8.40 -6.35
CA GLY A 70 15.06 -9.74 -6.90
C GLY A 70 14.60 -9.98 -8.34
N ARG A 71 14.35 -8.93 -9.13
CA ARG A 71 13.73 -8.99 -10.49
C ARG A 71 12.26 -9.43 -10.51
N THR A 72 11.58 -9.35 -9.38
CA THR A 72 10.14 -9.59 -9.30
C THR A 72 9.38 -8.37 -9.82
N ALA A 73 8.51 -8.55 -10.81
CA ALA A 73 7.71 -7.46 -11.37
C ALA A 73 6.67 -6.96 -10.36
N LEU A 74 6.39 -5.66 -10.36
CA LEU A 74 5.37 -5.06 -9.51
C LEU A 74 4.14 -4.67 -10.33
N VAL A 75 2.99 -5.24 -10.00
CA VAL A 75 1.68 -4.83 -10.51
C VAL A 75 0.95 -4.08 -9.39
N VAL A 76 0.40 -2.91 -9.69
CA VAL A 76 -0.34 -2.12 -8.71
C VAL A 76 -1.75 -1.85 -9.23
N SER A 77 -2.76 -2.21 -8.44
CA SER A 77 -4.14 -1.76 -8.62
C SER A 77 -4.38 -0.50 -7.79
N ALA A 78 -4.98 0.49 -8.44
CA ALA A 78 -5.35 1.75 -7.81
C ALA A 78 -6.86 1.86 -7.69
N HIS A 79 -7.30 2.33 -6.53
CA HIS A 79 -8.66 2.80 -6.29
C HIS A 79 -8.69 4.35 -6.31
N GLY A 80 -9.91 4.91 -6.26
CA GLY A 80 -10.07 6.36 -6.29
C GLY A 80 -9.49 7.04 -5.04
N SER A 81 -9.70 6.45 -3.86
CA SER A 81 -9.35 7.07 -2.56
C SER A 81 -7.84 7.13 -2.31
N ASP A 82 -7.06 6.25 -2.92
CA ASP A 82 -5.60 6.23 -2.87
C ASP A 82 -4.97 7.24 -3.80
N VAL A 83 -5.50 7.42 -5.02
CA VAL A 83 -4.91 8.35 -5.98
C VAL A 83 -5.43 9.78 -5.77
N LEU A 84 -6.75 9.94 -5.64
CA LEU A 84 -7.42 11.23 -5.52
C LEU A 84 -7.50 11.72 -4.06
N GLY A 85 -7.55 10.80 -3.09
CA GLY A 85 -7.50 11.12 -1.67
C GLY A 85 -6.06 11.30 -1.17
N LEU A 86 -5.83 11.32 0.15
CA LEU A 86 -4.49 11.44 0.77
C LEU A 86 -3.61 12.51 0.09
N GLN A 87 -3.96 13.77 0.32
CA GLN A 87 -3.26 14.93 -0.25
C GLN A 87 -2.06 15.34 0.61
N GLY A 88 -1.11 16.08 0.02
CA GLY A 88 0.09 16.58 0.68
C GLY A 88 1.38 16.04 0.05
N ARG A 89 2.51 16.65 0.43
CA ARG A 89 3.82 16.38 -0.21
C ARG A 89 4.28 14.93 -0.01
N LEU A 90 4.19 14.41 1.21
CA LEU A 90 4.66 13.06 1.54
C LEU A 90 3.80 11.95 0.90
N PRO A 91 2.46 11.96 1.00
CA PRO A 91 1.64 10.99 0.28
C PRO A 91 1.83 11.07 -1.23
N MET A 92 1.99 12.28 -1.79
CA MET A 92 2.22 12.43 -3.23
C MET A 92 3.54 11.81 -3.66
N TRP A 93 4.63 12.11 -2.95
CA TRP A 93 5.91 11.48 -3.18
C TRP A 93 5.83 9.95 -3.10
N ALA A 94 5.13 9.40 -2.11
CA ALA A 94 4.94 7.96 -1.97
C ALA A 94 4.15 7.35 -3.15
N LYS A 95 3.07 8.00 -3.60
CA LYS A 95 2.30 7.54 -4.77
C LYS A 95 3.15 7.53 -6.03
N GLN A 96 3.91 8.60 -6.25
CA GLN A 96 4.83 8.71 -7.40
C GLN A 96 5.92 7.64 -7.34
N LEU A 97 6.50 7.40 -6.16
CA LEU A 97 7.52 6.38 -5.99
C LEU A 97 6.98 4.98 -6.31
N ALA A 98 5.79 4.64 -5.83
CA ALA A 98 5.13 3.37 -6.13
C ALA A 98 4.81 3.24 -7.62
N ALA A 99 4.23 4.28 -8.23
CA ALA A 99 3.87 4.30 -9.64
C ALA A 99 5.09 4.13 -10.56
N ARG A 100 6.19 4.82 -10.26
CA ARG A 100 7.44 4.77 -11.04
C ARG A 100 8.12 3.40 -11.04
N HIS A 101 7.95 2.62 -9.98
CA HIS A 101 8.54 1.28 -9.86
C HIS A 101 7.57 0.17 -10.26
N ALA A 102 6.30 0.49 -10.50
CA ALA A 102 5.33 -0.47 -10.99
C ALA A 102 5.62 -0.82 -12.46
N SER A 103 5.71 -2.10 -12.75
CA SER A 103 5.77 -2.62 -14.13
C SER A 103 4.43 -2.46 -14.84
N PHE A 104 3.32 -2.59 -14.09
CA PHE A 104 1.96 -2.37 -14.59
C PHE A 104 1.09 -1.68 -13.55
N LEU A 105 0.24 -0.76 -14.02
CA LEU A 105 -0.75 -0.05 -13.22
C LEU A 105 -2.14 -0.37 -13.75
N THR A 106 -3.06 -0.71 -12.84
CA THR A 106 -4.48 -0.91 -13.14
C THR A 106 -5.31 0.06 -12.32
N ALA A 107 -6.49 0.43 -12.81
CA ALA A 107 -7.36 1.41 -12.18
C ALA A 107 -8.80 0.92 -12.20
N ASN A 108 -9.53 1.19 -11.13
CA ASN A 108 -10.94 0.81 -11.01
C ASN A 108 -11.91 1.72 -11.81
N SER A 109 -11.42 2.81 -12.40
CA SER A 109 -12.22 3.75 -13.20
C SER A 109 -11.35 4.56 -14.16
N VAL A 110 -11.98 5.17 -15.16
CA VAL A 110 -11.34 6.12 -16.10
C VAL A 110 -10.78 7.33 -15.35
N ALA A 111 -11.49 7.84 -14.34
CA ALA A 111 -11.04 8.97 -13.53
C ALA A 111 -9.77 8.62 -12.73
N THR A 112 -9.74 7.44 -12.10
CA THR A 112 -8.55 6.94 -11.39
C THR A 112 -7.38 6.74 -12.35
N ALA A 113 -7.63 6.19 -13.54
CA ALA A 113 -6.60 6.00 -14.57
C ALA A 113 -6.00 7.34 -15.04
N ALA A 114 -6.85 8.35 -15.26
CA ALA A 114 -6.41 9.69 -15.62
C ALA A 114 -5.57 10.33 -14.51
N ALA A 115 -5.93 10.11 -13.25
CA ALA A 115 -5.17 10.61 -12.10
C ALA A 115 -3.82 9.90 -11.94
N LEU A 116 -3.75 8.57 -12.17
CA LEU A 116 -2.49 7.83 -12.17
C LEU A 116 -1.51 8.37 -13.22
N ARG A 117 -1.98 8.65 -14.44
CA ARG A 117 -1.14 9.22 -15.52
C ARG A 117 -0.52 10.58 -15.15
N ARG A 118 -1.07 11.30 -14.18
CA ARG A 118 -0.55 12.58 -13.69
C ARG A 118 0.52 12.42 -12.61
N LEU A 119 0.71 11.22 -12.06
CA LEU A 119 1.74 10.95 -11.06
C LEU A 119 3.16 10.91 -11.66
N GLY A 120 3.27 10.94 -13.00
CA GLY A 120 4.54 10.79 -13.72
C GLY A 120 4.85 9.33 -13.94
#